data_AF-A0A9P6ZGW9-F1
#
_entry.id   AF-A0A9P6ZGW9-F1
#
_cell.length_a   1.000
_cell.length_b   1.000
_cell.length_c   1.000
_cell.angle_alpha   90.00
_cell.angle_beta   90.00
_cell.angle_gamma   90.00
#
_symmetry.space_group_name_H-M   'P 1'
#
loop_
_entity.id
_entity.type
_entity.pdbx_description
1 polymer ?
#
loop_
_entity_poly.entity_id
_entity_poly.type
_entity_poly.pdbx_seq_one_letter_code
_entity_poly.pdbx_strand_id
1 'polypeptide(L)' 'YLKRHNMYQRFSAISNADLDILVKTFKVHKPDSGLRYLVGFLSAHGVWVPRYRMRSSMHRVDLVGQMLRCRRVIA' A
#
# COMPACT_ATOMS: atom_id res chain seq x y z
N TYR A 1 24.34 10.63 8.13
CA TYR A 1 23.69 11.06 9.40
C TYR A 1 22.47 10.20 9.81
N LEU A 2 22.40 8.89 9.51
CA LEU A 2 21.24 8.03 9.86
C LEU A 2 21.58 6.65 10.45
N LYS A 3 22.86 6.36 10.75
CA LYS A 3 23.29 5.06 11.31
C LYS A 3 23.26 4.98 12.85
N ARG A 4 22.83 6.03 13.56
CA ARG A 4 22.98 6.17 15.02
C ARG A 4 21.74 5.80 15.84
N HIS A 5 20.57 5.70 15.21
CA HIS A 5 19.41 5.08 15.84
C HIS A 5 19.36 3.63 15.37
N ASN A 6 19.26 2.70 16.32
CA ASN A 6 19.10 1.26 16.16
C ASN A 6 17.77 0.88 15.46
N MET A 7 17.40 1.62 14.42
CA MET A 7 16.22 1.40 13.59
C MET A 7 16.59 0.44 12.47
N TYR A 8 16.88 -0.80 12.85
CA TYR A 8 16.55 -1.89 11.96
C TYR A 8 15.03 -1.81 11.77
N GLN A 9 14.60 -1.15 10.69
CA GLN A 9 13.20 -1.18 10.24
C GLN A 9 12.91 -2.64 9.90
N ARG A 10 12.56 -3.42 10.92
CA ARG A 10 12.11 -4.78 10.76
C ARG A 10 10.83 -4.69 9.97
N PHE A 11 10.83 -5.28 8.78
CA PHE A 11 9.59 -5.49 8.05
C PHE A 11 8.64 -6.22 9.00
N SER A 12 7.45 -5.64 9.19
CA SER A 12 6.42 -6.26 10.00
C SER A 12 6.10 -7.63 9.40
N ALA A 13 5.92 -8.64 10.26
CA ALA A 13 5.46 -9.97 9.87
C ALA A 13 3.96 -9.96 9.54
N ILE A 14 3.51 -8.97 8.77
CA ILE A 14 2.12 -8.84 8.35
C ILE A 14 1.80 -9.89 7.28
N SER A 15 0.66 -10.56 7.42
CA SER A 15 0.15 -11.48 6.42
C SER A 15 -0.26 -10.73 5.15
N ASN A 16 -0.29 -11.44 4.01
CA ASN A 16 -0.84 -10.86 2.79
C ASN A 16 -2.32 -10.51 2.94
N ALA A 17 -3.08 -11.31 3.70
CA ALA A 17 -4.51 -11.05 3.93
C ALA A 17 -4.74 -9.76 4.73
N ASP A 18 -4.03 -9.57 5.84
CA ASP A 18 -4.12 -8.34 6.65
C ASP A 18 -3.65 -7.12 5.86
N LEU A 19 -2.62 -7.28 5.03
CA LEU A 19 -2.16 -6.23 4.14
C LEU A 19 -3.25 -5.84 3.12
N ASP A 20 -3.90 -6.81 2.50
CA ASP A 20 -4.97 -6.57 1.53
C ASP A 20 -6.19 -5.88 2.18
N ILE A 21 -6.54 -6.25 3.42
CA ILE A 21 -7.57 -5.56 4.22
C ILE A 21 -7.17 -4.11 4.46
N LEU A 22 -5.93 -3.85 4.89
CA LEU A 22 -5.45 -2.49 5.14
C LEU A 22 -5.47 -1.63 3.87
N VAL A 23 -5.03 -2.19 2.74
CA VAL A 23 -5.04 -1.51 1.45
C VAL A 23 -6.47 -1.22 1.01
N LYS A 24 -7.40 -2.17 1.21
CA LYS A 24 -8.82 -1.99 0.90
C LYS A 24 -9.43 -0.87 1.74
N THR A 25 -9.22 -0.89 3.05
CA THR A 25 -9.70 0.17 3.96
C THR A 25 -9.12 1.53 3.57
N PHE A 26 -7.82 1.60 3.30
CA PHE A 26 -7.17 2.83 2.83
C PHE A 26 -7.79 3.35 1.52
N LYS A 27 -8.08 2.47 0.56
CA LYS A 27 -8.69 2.83 -0.73
C LYS A 27 -10.14 3.27 -0.61
N VAL A 28 -10.91 2.73 0.34
CA VAL A 28 -12.26 3.22 0.64
C VAL A 28 -12.21 4.67 1.13
N HIS A 29 -11.25 5.00 1.99
CA HIS A 29 -11.11 6.38 2.50
C HIS A 29 -10.41 7.34 1.53
N LYS A 30 -9.52 6.83 0.67
CA LYS A 30 -8.73 7.62 -0.29
C LYS A 30 -8.58 6.90 -1.64
N PRO A 31 -9.62 6.88 -2.49
CA PRO A 31 -9.62 6.11 -3.74
C PRO A 31 -8.54 6.56 -4.74
N ASP A 32 -8.29 7.87 -4.83
CA ASP A 32 -7.32 8.46 -5.76
C ASP A 32 -5.87 8.41 -5.27
N SER A 33 -5.64 7.96 -4.04
CA SER A 33 -4.29 7.87 -3.47
C SER A 33 -3.51 6.70 -4.05
N GLY A 34 -2.29 6.99 -4.50
CA GLY A 34 -1.36 6.01 -5.05
C GLY A 34 -0.47 5.34 -3.99
N LEU A 35 0.43 4.47 -4.47
CA LEU A 35 1.34 3.66 -3.64
C LEU A 35 2.15 4.52 -2.64
N ARG A 36 2.56 5.72 -3.03
CA ARG A 36 3.35 6.62 -2.18
C ARG A 36 2.61 7.05 -0.92
N TYR A 37 1.30 7.33 -1.03
CA TYR A 37 0.48 7.70 0.12
C TYR A 37 0.18 6.50 1.01
N LEU A 38 -0.04 5.33 0.41
CA LEU A 38 -0.22 4.08 1.14
C LEU A 38 1.03 3.71 1.96
N VAL A 39 2.22 3.84 1.36
CA VAL A 39 3.51 3.63 2.05
C VAL A 39 3.64 4.59 3.24
N GLY A 40 3.38 5.89 3.03
CA GLY A 40 3.47 6.89 4.09
C GLY A 40 2.49 6.63 5.23
N PHE A 41 1.26 6.23 4.90
CA PHE A 41 0.24 5.86 5.89
C PHE A 41 0.69 4.67 6.73
N LEU A 42 1.12 3.58 6.09
CA LEU A 42 1.64 2.39 6.77
C LEU A 42 2.85 2.70 7.65
N SER A 43 3.81 3.47 7.14
CA SER A 43 4.99 3.90 7.89
C SER A 43 4.64 4.78 9.10
N ALA A 44 3.66 5.68 8.98
CA ALA A 44 3.18 6.50 10.10
C ALA A 44 2.50 5.65 11.19
N HIS A 45 1.88 4.53 10.81
CA HIS A 45 1.30 3.54 11.73
C HIS A 45 2.31 2.48 12.22
N GLY A 46 3.61 2.65 11.96
CA GLY A 46 4.65 1.72 12.42
C GLY A 46 4.72 0.42 11.61
N VAL A 47 3.96 0.29 10.53
CA VAL A 47 3.91 -0.90 9.68
C VAL A 47 4.84 -0.71 8.49
N TRP A 48 5.97 -1.41 8.53
CA TRP A 48 6.93 -1.43 7.41
C TRP A 48 6.71 -2.68 6.57
N VAL A 49 6.35 -2.48 5.30
CA VAL A 49 6.13 -3.58 4.34
C VAL A 49 7.03 -3.36 3.13
N PRO A 50 7.65 -4.42 2.57
CA PRO A 50 8.41 -4.29 1.34
C PRO A 50 7.57 -3.74 0.19
N ARG A 51 8.14 -2.85 -0.63
CA ARG A 51 7.44 -2.21 -1.76
C ARG A 51 6.84 -3.21 -2.74
N TYR A 52 7.50 -4.34 -2.99
CA TYR A 52 6.98 -5.37 -3.89
C TYR A 52 5.69 -6.01 -3.34
N ARG A 53 5.61 -6.28 -2.02
CA ARG A 53 4.38 -6.82 -1.39
C ARG A 53 3.24 -5.81 -1.43
N MET A 54 3.54 -4.53 -1.18
CA MET A 54 2.54 -3.46 -1.29
C MET A 54 2.01 -3.33 -2.73
N ARG A 55 2.89 -3.43 -3.73
CA ARG A 55 2.50 -3.39 -5.15
C ARG A 55 1.65 -4.60 -5.54
N SER A 56 2.01 -5.81 -5.09
CA SER A 56 1.20 -7.02 -5.29
C SER A 56 -0.16 -6.92 -4.61
N SER A 57 -0.21 -6.46 -3.36
CA SER A 57 -1.45 -6.25 -2.62
C SER A 57 -2.36 -5.23 -3.31
N MET A 58 -1.80 -4.10 -3.73
CA MET A 58 -2.58 -3.10 -4.46
C MET A 58 -3.06 -3.62 -5.81
N HIS A 59 -2.29 -4.46 -6.51
CA HIS A 59 -2.77 -5.10 -7.73
C HIS A 59 -3.91 -6.09 -7.45
N ARG A 60 -3.91 -6.81 -6.32
CA ARG A 60 -5.01 -7.71 -5.92
C ARG A 60 -6.28 -6.94 -5.55
N VAL A 61 -6.14 -5.82 -4.85
CA VAL A 61 -7.28 -5.02 -4.36
C VAL A 61 -7.85 -4.08 -5.43
N ASP A 62 -7.00 -3.51 -6.29
CA ASP A 62 -7.35 -2.41 -7.21
C ASP A 62 -7.60 -2.89 -8.66
N LEU A 63 -7.87 -4.20 -8.87
CA LEU A 63 -8.26 -4.75 -10.19
C LEU A 63 -9.44 -3.97 -10.79
N VAL A 64 -10.43 -3.62 -9.96
CA VAL A 64 -11.62 -2.87 -10.40
C VAL A 64 -11.28 -1.42 -10.72
N GLY A 65 -10.48 -0.72 -9.92
CA GLY A 65 -10.07 0.66 -10.20
C GLY A 65 -9.17 0.77 -11.42
N GLN A 66 -8.33 -0.25 -11.68
CA GLN A 66 -7.52 -0.36 -12.88
C GLN A 66 -8.38 -0.56 -14.13
N MET A 67 -9.38 -1.46 -14.08
CA MET A 67 -10.34 -1.67 -15.16
C MET A 67 -11.21 -0.41 -15.43
N LEU A 68 -11.67 0.27 -14.39
CA LEU A 68 -12.45 1.51 -14.52
C LEU A 68 -11.63 2.67 -15.10
N ARG A 69 -10.32 2.74 -14.82
CA ARG A 69 -9.41 3.72 -15.44
C ARG A 69 -9.13 3.40 -16.90
N CYS A 70 -9.03 2.12 -17.28
CA CYS A 70 -8.96 1.73 -18.69
C CYS A 70 -10.24 2.12 -19.46
N ARG A 71 -11.42 2.05 -18.83
CA ARG A 71 -12.69 2.42 -19.47
C ARG A 71 -12.85 3.93 -19.71
N ARG A 72 -12.18 4.80 -18.95
CA ARG A 72 -12.33 6.26 -19.06
C ARG A 72 -11.44 6.91 -20.12
N VAL A 73 -10.43 6.19 -20.63
CA VAL A 73 -9.52 6.67 -21.68
C VAL A 73 -10.09 6.41 -23.09
N ILE A 74 -11.13 5.59 -23.20
CA ILE A 74 -11.86 5.30 -24.44
C ILE A 74 -13.29 5.84 -24.28
N ALA A 75 -13.42 7.16 -24.24
CA ALA A 75 -14.70 7.88 -24.37
C ALA A 75 -14.44 9.23 -25.03
#